data_AF-A0A349E0Y4-F1
#
_entry.id   AF-A0A349E0Y4-F1
#
_cell.length_a   1.000
_cell.length_b   1.000
_cell.length_c   1.000
_cell.angle_alpha   90.00
_cell.angle_beta   90.00
_cell.angle_gamma   90.00
#
_symmetry.space_group_name_H-M   'P 1'
#
loop_
_entity.id
_entity.type
_entity.pdbx_description
1 polymer ?
#
loop_
_entity_poly.entity_id
_entity_poly.type
_entity_poly.pdbx_seq_one_letter_code
_entity_poly.pdbx_strand_id
1 'polypeptide(L)'
;MKDPLQTVKDKVMAHCSSVQVFAPNRPSFPLAKQKEAHLICKNYQMSKGKVAFQEVAFVFADDQLCLIEARGSLTKRIAFNEFYKGYKFFIYADKMVVNEAKKTVWFITDEGAHTNLFAWTNPYFIAKNTKEYNPSARVPAMFTFGKSPEALKPIFEKNTSFLNTQTFGKDRVQINCFGVEYAGFPRKVEAVFNKGKLYLLWILTAKQEEDRVRQALIKTYGKAIYQDQNWEVFNDWQVMLRKDKPEVLVISKDKVPEYKKRLLEAKKK
;
A
#
# COMPACT_ATOMS: atom_id res chain seq x y z
N MET A 1 -20.34 -20.60 11.89
CA MET A 1 -20.44 -19.20 11.43
C MET A 1 -20.46 -19.20 9.91
N LYS A 2 -21.27 -18.34 9.28
CA LYS A 2 -21.33 -18.21 7.82
C LYS A 2 -20.07 -17.50 7.33
N ASP A 3 -19.51 -17.95 6.20
CA ASP A 3 -18.37 -17.32 5.54
C ASP A 3 -18.61 -15.80 5.33
N PRO A 4 -17.70 -14.91 5.75
CA PRO A 4 -17.87 -13.46 5.61
C PRO A 4 -18.03 -13.00 4.16
N LEU A 5 -17.32 -13.61 3.20
CA LEU A 5 -17.50 -13.32 1.78
C LEU A 5 -18.92 -13.65 1.33
N GLN A 6 -19.41 -14.85 1.63
CA GLN A 6 -20.79 -15.25 1.31
C GLN A 6 -21.81 -14.36 2.03
N THR A 7 -21.55 -13.95 3.27
CA THR A 7 -22.43 -13.06 4.03
C THR A 7 -22.56 -11.69 3.37
N VAL A 8 -21.45 -11.09 2.91
CA VAL A 8 -21.48 -9.81 2.19
C VAL A 8 -22.15 -9.99 0.83
N LYS A 9 -21.84 -11.07 0.10
CA LYS A 9 -22.45 -11.38 -1.20
C LYS A 9 -23.98 -11.41 -1.12
N ASP A 10 -24.52 -12.14 -0.16
CA ASP A 10 -25.98 -12.27 0.01
C ASP A 10 -26.64 -10.94 0.38
N LYS A 11 -25.94 -10.08 1.13
CA LYS A 11 -26.44 -8.74 1.45
C LYS A 11 -26.45 -7.82 0.23
N VAL A 12 -25.42 -7.85 -0.60
CA VAL A 12 -25.28 -6.87 -1.70
C VAL A 12 -25.96 -7.31 -2.99
N MET A 13 -26.20 -8.61 -3.21
CA MET A 13 -26.75 -9.11 -4.48
C MET A 13 -28.10 -8.48 -4.86
N ALA A 14 -28.94 -8.15 -3.88
CA ALA A 14 -30.22 -7.49 -4.12
C ALA A 14 -30.09 -6.00 -4.52
N HIS A 15 -28.90 -5.42 -4.32
CA HIS A 15 -28.60 -4.02 -4.58
C HIS A 15 -27.73 -3.81 -5.83
N CYS A 16 -27.21 -4.88 -6.43
CA CYS A 16 -26.28 -4.82 -7.56
C CYS A 16 -26.97 -5.32 -8.84
N SER A 17 -26.67 -4.72 -9.99
CA SER A 17 -27.12 -5.29 -11.28
C SER A 17 -26.39 -6.59 -11.60
N SER A 18 -25.14 -6.73 -11.13
CA SER A 18 -24.38 -7.97 -11.21
C SER A 18 -23.32 -8.03 -10.11
N VAL A 19 -22.94 -9.25 -9.75
CA VAL A 19 -21.90 -9.54 -8.76
C VAL A 19 -20.91 -10.54 -9.36
N GLN A 20 -19.62 -10.25 -9.24
CA GLN A 20 -18.53 -11.14 -9.62
C GLN A 20 -17.61 -11.38 -8.42
N VAL A 21 -17.04 -12.58 -8.33
CA VAL A 21 -16.09 -12.93 -7.27
C VAL A 21 -14.79 -13.39 -7.93
N PHE A 22 -13.68 -12.80 -7.48
CA PHE A 22 -12.34 -13.16 -7.90
C PHE A 22 -11.57 -13.64 -6.67
N ALA A 23 -10.96 -14.82 -6.74
CA ALA A 23 -10.16 -15.38 -5.66
C ALA A 23 -8.84 -15.90 -6.26
N PRO A 24 -7.77 -15.08 -6.28
CA PRO A 24 -6.49 -15.52 -6.83
C PRO A 24 -5.91 -16.67 -6.01
N ASN A 25 -5.35 -17.67 -6.70
CA ASN A 25 -4.72 -18.83 -6.06
C ASN A 25 -3.48 -18.46 -5.21
N ARG A 26 -2.87 -17.31 -5.49
CA ARG A 26 -1.73 -16.77 -4.76
C ARG A 26 -2.08 -15.36 -4.29
N PRO A 27 -2.18 -15.11 -2.97
CA PRO A 27 -2.49 -13.79 -2.47
C PRO A 27 -1.34 -12.82 -2.77
N SER A 28 -1.71 -11.64 -3.24
CA SER A 28 -0.84 -10.49 -3.48
C SER A 28 -1.23 -9.29 -2.62
N PHE A 29 -2.49 -9.22 -2.20
CA PHE A 29 -2.98 -8.15 -1.34
C PHE A 29 -2.23 -8.15 0.00
N PRO A 30 -1.74 -6.99 0.48
CA PRO A 30 -0.79 -6.94 1.58
C PRO A 30 -1.36 -7.42 2.91
N LEU A 31 -2.68 -7.30 3.09
CA LEU A 31 -3.35 -7.75 4.32
C LEU A 31 -3.70 -9.25 4.30
N ALA A 32 -3.57 -9.92 3.16
CA ALA A 32 -3.82 -11.36 3.04
C ALA A 32 -2.55 -12.14 3.33
N LYS A 33 -2.58 -13.11 4.24
CA LYS A 33 -1.51 -14.07 4.50
C LYS A 33 -1.65 -15.30 3.60
N GLN A 34 -2.85 -15.87 3.55
CA GLN A 34 -3.13 -17.16 2.88
C GLN A 34 -4.19 -17.02 1.78
N LYS A 35 -5.24 -16.24 2.01
CA LYS A 35 -6.38 -16.14 1.10
C LYS A 35 -6.73 -14.69 0.81
N GLU A 36 -7.07 -14.44 -0.45
CA GLU A 36 -7.52 -13.15 -0.96
C GLU A 36 -8.78 -13.38 -1.80
N ALA A 37 -9.77 -12.52 -1.64
CA ALA A 37 -10.95 -12.53 -2.51
C ALA A 37 -11.46 -11.10 -2.75
N HIS A 38 -12.07 -10.88 -3.90
CA HIS A 38 -12.67 -9.61 -4.28
C HIS A 38 -14.08 -9.87 -4.80
N LEU A 39 -15.05 -9.24 -4.16
CA LEU A 39 -16.41 -9.19 -4.66
C LEU A 39 -16.63 -7.86 -5.35
N ILE A 40 -16.92 -7.90 -6.65
CA ILE A 40 -17.19 -6.73 -7.48
C ILE A 40 -18.70 -6.65 -7.73
N CYS A 41 -19.31 -5.59 -7.23
CA CYS A 41 -20.69 -5.22 -7.47
C CYS A 41 -20.76 -4.12 -8.53
N LYS A 42 -21.60 -4.31 -9.56
CA LYS A 42 -21.88 -3.29 -10.58
C LYS A 42 -23.22 -2.61 -10.31
N ASN A 43 -23.29 -1.31 -10.57
CA ASN A 43 -24.47 -0.45 -10.43
C ASN A 43 -25.17 -0.61 -9.08
N TYR A 44 -24.44 -0.43 -7.99
CA TYR A 44 -24.97 -0.53 -6.64
C TYR A 44 -26.07 0.51 -6.40
N GLN A 45 -27.23 0.07 -5.93
CA GLN A 45 -28.41 0.89 -5.65
C GLN A 45 -28.68 0.96 -4.14
N MET A 46 -28.66 2.18 -3.59
CA MET A 46 -29.07 2.42 -2.19
C MET A 46 -30.60 2.44 -2.03
N SER A 47 -31.32 2.74 -3.11
CA SER A 47 -32.79 2.76 -3.19
C SER A 47 -33.21 2.34 -4.60
N LYS A 48 -34.38 1.72 -4.75
CA LYS A 48 -34.89 1.25 -6.05
C LYS A 48 -34.75 2.32 -7.13
N GLY A 49 -34.05 1.98 -8.22
CA GLY A 49 -33.95 2.82 -9.42
C GLY A 49 -32.92 3.94 -9.38
N LYS A 50 -32.14 4.11 -8.28
CA LYS A 50 -31.07 5.11 -8.21
C LYS A 50 -29.72 4.46 -7.95
N VAL A 51 -28.86 4.46 -8.98
CA VAL A 51 -27.48 3.98 -8.89
C VAL A 51 -26.66 4.96 -8.05
N ALA A 52 -26.17 4.47 -6.92
CA ALA A 52 -25.30 5.20 -6.00
C ALA A 52 -23.84 5.15 -6.45
N PHE A 53 -23.40 3.96 -6.86
CA PHE A 53 -22.04 3.69 -7.32
C PHE A 53 -22.09 2.81 -8.57
N GLN A 54 -21.33 3.17 -9.62
CA GLN A 54 -21.21 2.33 -10.81
C GLN A 54 -20.50 1.02 -10.48
N GLU A 55 -19.53 1.06 -9.57
CA GLU A 55 -18.76 -0.12 -9.16
C GLU A 55 -18.41 -0.04 -7.68
N VAL A 56 -18.50 -1.18 -6.99
CA VAL A 56 -18.04 -1.34 -5.61
C VAL A 56 -17.25 -2.63 -5.50
N ALA A 57 -16.03 -2.55 -4.98
CA ALA A 57 -15.20 -3.70 -4.65
C ALA A 57 -15.16 -3.90 -3.15
N PHE A 58 -15.49 -5.09 -2.69
CA PHE A 58 -15.27 -5.56 -1.32
C PHE A 58 -14.09 -6.53 -1.36
N VAL A 59 -13.01 -6.20 -0.65
CA VAL A 59 -11.77 -6.97 -0.66
C VAL A 59 -11.60 -7.67 0.67
N PHE A 60 -11.39 -8.97 0.58
CA PHE A 60 -11.24 -9.88 1.70
C PHE A 60 -9.82 -10.42 1.78
N ALA A 61 -9.31 -10.50 2.99
CA ALA A 61 -8.04 -11.11 3.32
C ALA A 61 -8.26 -12.07 4.48
N ASP A 62 -7.86 -13.34 4.30
CA ASP A 62 -7.98 -14.39 5.32
C ASP A 62 -9.37 -14.43 5.99
N ASP A 63 -10.41 -14.45 5.15
CA ASP A 63 -11.81 -14.51 5.55
C ASP A 63 -12.29 -13.26 6.35
N GLN A 64 -11.60 -12.11 6.23
CA GLN A 64 -12.00 -10.82 6.81
C GLN A 64 -12.20 -9.74 5.73
N LEU A 65 -13.20 -8.87 5.88
CA LEU A 65 -13.38 -7.71 5.00
C LEU A 65 -12.41 -6.60 5.42
N CYS A 66 -11.50 -6.21 4.54
CA CYS A 66 -10.41 -5.27 4.88
C CYS A 66 -10.46 -3.95 4.11
N LEU A 67 -11.15 -3.93 2.97
CA LEU A 67 -11.22 -2.74 2.12
C LEU A 67 -12.54 -2.74 1.33
N ILE A 68 -13.19 -1.58 1.30
CA ILE A 68 -14.25 -1.29 0.33
C ILE A 68 -13.77 -0.14 -0.54
N GLU A 69 -13.71 -0.31 -1.85
CA GLU A 69 -13.50 0.77 -2.83
C GLU A 69 -14.78 0.95 -3.64
N ALA A 70 -15.38 2.15 -3.62
CA ALA A 70 -16.59 2.45 -4.37
C ALA A 70 -16.38 3.64 -5.31
N ARG A 71 -16.90 3.54 -6.54
CA ARG A 71 -16.76 4.53 -7.60
C ARG A 71 -18.11 5.05 -8.03
N GLY A 72 -18.29 6.38 -7.95
CA GLY A 72 -19.43 7.02 -8.56
C GLY A 72 -19.82 8.40 -8.07
N SER A 73 -20.94 8.89 -8.60
CA SER A 73 -21.37 10.28 -8.47
C SER A 73 -21.77 10.66 -7.05
N LEU A 74 -22.17 9.71 -6.20
CA LEU A 74 -22.54 9.99 -4.81
C LEU A 74 -21.34 10.21 -3.88
N THR A 75 -20.11 9.98 -4.31
CA THR A 75 -18.91 10.23 -3.49
C THR A 75 -18.83 11.67 -2.96
N LYS A 76 -19.35 12.65 -3.72
CA LYS A 76 -19.46 14.06 -3.30
C LYS A 76 -20.40 14.28 -2.11
N ARG A 77 -21.42 13.43 -1.91
CA ARG A 77 -22.43 13.58 -0.83
C ARG A 77 -22.02 12.91 0.48
N ILE A 78 -21.02 12.04 0.43
CA ILE A 78 -20.51 11.30 1.60
C ILE A 78 -19.42 12.12 2.31
N ALA A 79 -18.96 13.19 1.67
CA ALA A 79 -17.85 14.02 2.10
C ALA A 79 -18.27 15.21 2.99
N PHE A 80 -18.40 15.01 4.30
CA PHE A 80 -18.56 16.09 5.30
C PHE A 80 -17.23 16.45 6.02
N ASN A 81 -16.58 17.55 5.59
CA ASN A 81 -15.41 18.22 6.21
C ASN A 81 -14.00 17.57 6.12
N GLU A 82 -13.01 18.48 6.09
CA GLU A 82 -11.53 18.40 6.00
C GLU A 82 -10.87 17.80 4.74
N PHE A 83 -9.89 18.56 4.21
CA PHE A 83 -9.22 18.35 2.92
C PHE A 83 -7.70 18.15 3.08
N TYR A 84 -7.14 17.11 2.46
CA TYR A 84 -5.70 16.93 2.25
C TYR A 84 -5.40 16.57 0.77
N LYS A 85 -4.87 17.52 0.00
CA LYS A 85 -4.42 17.34 -1.40
C LYS A 85 -5.45 16.64 -2.32
N GLY A 86 -6.71 17.06 -2.25
CA GLY A 86 -7.80 16.49 -3.06
C GLY A 86 -8.39 15.19 -2.51
N TYR A 87 -7.89 14.70 -1.36
CA TYR A 87 -8.48 13.63 -0.59
C TYR A 87 -9.18 14.20 0.66
N LYS A 88 -10.33 13.65 1.04
CA LYS A 88 -11.00 13.94 2.33
C LYS A 88 -10.90 12.71 3.22
N PHE A 89 -10.49 12.89 4.47
CA PHE A 89 -10.28 11.80 5.43
C PHE A 89 -11.25 11.92 6.58
N PHE A 90 -11.90 10.82 6.95
CA PHE A 90 -12.82 10.74 8.08
C PHE A 90 -12.24 9.79 9.12
N ILE A 91 -12.07 10.31 10.32
CA ILE A 91 -11.51 9.59 11.47
C ILE A 91 -12.69 9.20 12.38
N TYR A 92 -13.54 8.30 11.88
CA TYR A 92 -14.41 7.48 12.73
C TYR A 92 -13.82 6.06 12.79
N ALA A 93 -14.47 5.13 13.52
CA ALA A 93 -13.99 3.75 13.68
C ALA A 93 -13.68 3.06 12.33
N ASP A 94 -14.40 3.43 11.27
CA ASP A 94 -14.05 3.11 9.88
C ASP A 94 -13.32 4.29 9.25
N LYS A 95 -12.05 4.09 8.83
CA LYS A 95 -11.29 5.12 8.14
C LYS A 95 -11.83 5.27 6.73
N MET A 96 -12.50 6.38 6.46
CA MET A 96 -13.02 6.69 5.12
C MET A 96 -12.11 7.71 4.43
N VAL A 97 -11.77 7.43 3.17
CA VAL A 97 -10.97 8.32 2.32
C VAL A 97 -11.76 8.60 1.05
N VAL A 98 -11.88 9.86 0.62
CA VAL A 98 -12.60 10.24 -0.60
C VAL A 98 -11.67 10.97 -1.55
N ASN A 99 -11.63 10.60 -2.83
CA ASN A 99 -11.01 11.37 -3.91
C ASN A 99 -12.10 11.87 -4.86
N GLU A 100 -12.43 13.16 -4.76
CA GLU A 100 -13.53 13.75 -5.53
C GLU A 100 -13.24 13.81 -7.03
N ALA A 101 -11.99 14.05 -7.41
CA ALA A 101 -11.59 14.13 -8.83
C ALA A 101 -11.77 12.77 -9.52
N LYS A 102 -11.40 11.68 -8.83
CA LYS A 102 -11.60 10.30 -9.30
C LYS A 102 -13.01 9.77 -9.05
N LYS A 103 -13.83 10.50 -8.27
CA LYS A 103 -15.16 10.06 -7.80
C LYS A 103 -15.07 8.71 -7.08
N THR A 104 -14.07 8.53 -6.24
CA THR A 104 -13.81 7.28 -5.51
C THR A 104 -13.86 7.51 -4.00
N VAL A 105 -14.39 6.53 -3.28
CA VAL A 105 -14.32 6.45 -1.81
C VAL A 105 -13.75 5.11 -1.41
N TRP A 106 -12.92 5.10 -0.37
CA TRP A 106 -12.36 3.93 0.26
C TRP A 106 -12.78 3.88 1.72
N PHE A 107 -13.18 2.70 2.20
CA PHE A 107 -13.31 2.40 3.63
C PHE A 107 -12.22 1.39 3.96
N ILE A 108 -11.35 1.73 4.91
CA ILE A 108 -10.12 0.98 5.19
C ILE A 108 -9.97 0.71 6.69
N THR A 109 -9.33 -0.40 7.04
CA THR A 109 -8.91 -0.67 8.42
C THR A 109 -7.67 0.15 8.80
N ASP A 110 -7.22 0.04 10.05
CA ASP A 110 -5.98 0.66 10.51
C ASP A 110 -4.75 0.17 9.73
N GLU A 111 -4.68 -1.13 9.46
CA GLU A 111 -3.62 -1.76 8.66
C GLU A 111 -3.69 -1.32 7.19
N GLY A 112 -4.90 -1.14 6.66
CA GLY A 112 -5.11 -0.59 5.33
C GLY A 112 -4.67 0.87 5.20
N ALA A 113 -4.80 1.65 6.28
CA ALA A 113 -4.29 3.01 6.34
C ALA A 113 -2.76 3.05 6.40
N HIS A 114 -2.12 2.18 7.20
CA HIS A 114 -0.66 2.04 7.23
C HIS A 114 -0.10 1.72 5.84
N THR A 115 -0.70 0.78 5.12
CA THR A 115 -0.28 0.41 3.75
C THR A 115 -0.74 1.39 2.66
N ASN A 116 -1.47 2.45 3.03
CA ASN A 116 -1.99 3.49 2.13
C ASN A 116 -2.88 2.91 1.01
N LEU A 117 -3.76 1.95 1.33
CA LEU A 117 -4.61 1.28 0.33
C LEU A 117 -5.54 2.23 -0.44
N PHE A 118 -5.82 3.43 0.07
CA PHE A 118 -6.54 4.48 -0.67
C PHE A 118 -5.81 4.95 -1.94
N ALA A 119 -4.51 4.68 -2.06
CA ALA A 119 -3.71 4.97 -3.24
C ALA A 119 -3.72 3.84 -4.28
N TRP A 120 -4.23 2.67 -3.91
CA TRP A 120 -4.39 1.51 -4.78
C TRP A 120 -5.78 1.52 -5.42
N THR A 121 -5.85 0.91 -6.60
CA THR A 121 -7.09 0.71 -7.35
C THR A 121 -7.27 -0.77 -7.53
N ASN A 122 -8.45 -1.28 -7.19
CA ASN A 122 -8.78 -2.67 -7.40
C ASN A 122 -8.66 -3.02 -8.91
N PRO A 123 -7.83 -4.00 -9.28
CA PRO A 123 -7.59 -4.33 -10.69
C PRO A 123 -8.82 -4.89 -11.39
N TYR A 124 -9.76 -5.49 -10.65
CA TYR A 124 -10.94 -6.16 -11.19
C TYR A 124 -12.08 -5.20 -11.60
N PHE A 125 -11.89 -3.89 -11.46
CA PHE A 125 -12.76 -2.93 -12.15
C PHE A 125 -12.54 -2.94 -13.66
N ILE A 126 -11.30 -3.14 -14.10
CA ILE A 126 -10.90 -3.06 -15.51
C ILE A 126 -10.54 -4.44 -16.06
N ALA A 127 -9.85 -5.26 -15.26
CA ALA A 127 -9.40 -6.57 -15.66
C ALA A 127 -10.52 -7.61 -15.54
N LYS A 128 -10.64 -8.44 -16.57
CA LYS A 128 -11.50 -9.64 -16.54
C LYS A 128 -10.81 -10.84 -15.86
N ASN A 129 -9.49 -10.74 -15.66
CA ASN A 129 -8.63 -11.81 -15.13
C ASN A 129 -7.81 -11.30 -13.92
N THR A 130 -7.22 -12.23 -13.17
CA THR A 130 -6.31 -11.94 -12.06
C THR A 130 -5.11 -11.10 -12.50
N LYS A 131 -4.85 -10.00 -11.79
CA LYS A 131 -3.67 -9.17 -12.00
C LYS A 131 -2.47 -9.86 -11.37
N GLU A 132 -1.44 -10.10 -12.18
CA GLU A 132 -0.13 -10.52 -11.68
C GLU A 132 0.75 -9.30 -11.43
N TYR A 133 1.35 -9.25 -10.24
CA TYR A 133 2.30 -8.23 -9.83
C TYR A 133 3.72 -8.80 -9.83
N ASN A 134 4.72 -7.94 -10.04
CA ASN A 134 6.11 -8.36 -10.01
C ASN A 134 6.54 -8.75 -8.58
N PRO A 135 6.93 -10.02 -8.31
CA PRO A 135 7.28 -10.48 -6.96
C PRO A 135 8.69 -10.04 -6.51
N SER A 136 9.46 -9.35 -7.35
CA SER A 136 10.82 -8.93 -7.05
C SER A 136 10.88 -7.93 -5.88
N ALA A 137 11.80 -8.16 -4.94
CA ALA A 137 12.15 -7.22 -3.88
C ALA A 137 13.40 -6.37 -4.24
N ARG A 138 13.81 -6.37 -5.51
CA ARG A 138 14.88 -5.48 -5.99
C ARG A 138 14.39 -4.04 -5.95
N VAL A 139 15.20 -3.16 -5.35
CA VAL A 139 14.93 -1.71 -5.35
C VAL A 139 14.75 -1.21 -6.79
N PRO A 140 13.63 -0.54 -7.11
CA PRO A 140 13.40 -0.02 -8.45
C PRO A 140 14.49 0.95 -8.90
N ALA A 141 14.94 0.84 -10.16
CA ALA A 141 16.06 1.62 -10.71
C ALA A 141 15.82 3.15 -10.73
N MET A 142 14.56 3.59 -10.58
CA MET A 142 14.23 5.01 -10.41
C MET A 142 14.83 5.62 -9.13
N PHE A 143 15.12 4.83 -8.10
CA PHE A 143 15.68 5.31 -6.83
C PHE A 143 17.22 5.26 -6.84
N THR A 144 17.83 6.24 -7.48
CA THR A 144 19.29 6.36 -7.53
C THR A 144 19.82 7.14 -6.33
N PHE A 145 20.40 6.44 -5.35
CA PHE A 145 21.03 7.06 -4.17
C PHE A 145 22.09 8.10 -4.55
N GLY A 146 22.19 9.16 -3.75
CA GLY A 146 23.12 10.28 -3.97
C GLY A 146 22.63 11.35 -4.94
N LYS A 147 21.55 11.12 -5.69
CA LYS A 147 20.93 12.13 -6.57
C LYS A 147 20.02 13.09 -5.80
N SER A 148 19.81 14.27 -6.36
CA SER A 148 19.00 15.33 -5.74
C SER A 148 17.50 15.16 -5.98
N PRO A 149 16.65 15.82 -5.16
CA PRO A 149 15.21 15.85 -5.39
C PRO A 149 14.85 16.33 -6.80
N GLU A 150 15.53 17.36 -7.30
CA GLU A 150 15.27 17.99 -8.61
C GLU A 150 15.56 17.01 -9.74
N ALA A 151 16.65 16.25 -9.63
CA ALA A 151 17.02 15.25 -10.63
C ALA A 151 16.08 14.04 -10.64
N LEU A 152 15.57 13.63 -9.48
CA LEU A 152 14.75 12.42 -9.36
C LEU A 152 13.25 12.67 -9.54
N LYS A 153 12.76 13.88 -9.21
CA LYS A 153 11.32 14.17 -9.24
C LYS A 153 10.66 13.90 -10.60
N PRO A 154 11.22 14.30 -11.77
CA PRO A 154 10.62 13.98 -13.06
C PRO A 154 10.56 12.46 -13.33
N ILE A 155 11.56 11.71 -12.86
CA ILE A 155 11.58 10.25 -12.96
C ILE A 155 10.48 9.66 -12.08
N PHE A 156 10.30 10.19 -10.87
CA PHE A 156 9.24 9.76 -9.96
C PHE A 156 7.84 10.05 -10.52
N GLU A 157 7.61 11.22 -11.10
CA GLU A 157 6.33 11.59 -11.72
C GLU A 157 5.95 10.64 -12.85
N LYS A 158 6.93 10.19 -13.65
CA LYS A 158 6.70 9.24 -14.74
C LYS A 158 6.38 7.81 -14.29
N ASN A 159 6.88 7.40 -13.12
CA ASN A 159 6.86 6.00 -12.68
C ASN A 159 5.95 5.75 -11.47
N THR A 160 5.17 6.73 -11.05
CA THR A 160 4.29 6.63 -9.87
C THR A 160 2.87 7.04 -10.23
N SER A 161 1.90 6.61 -9.42
CA SER A 161 0.51 7.01 -9.57
C SER A 161 0.29 8.47 -9.17
N PHE A 162 1.01 8.95 -8.15
CA PHE A 162 1.09 10.34 -7.74
C PHE A 162 2.22 10.54 -6.72
N LEU A 163 2.60 11.80 -6.51
CA LEU A 163 3.62 12.20 -5.55
C LEU A 163 3.05 13.07 -4.43
N ASN A 164 3.67 12.99 -3.26
CA ASN A 164 3.46 13.94 -2.17
C ASN A 164 4.80 14.34 -1.53
N THR A 165 5.23 15.57 -1.74
CA THR A 165 6.44 16.13 -1.13
C THR A 165 6.15 16.75 0.23
N GLN A 166 7.03 16.48 1.20
CA GLN A 166 7.05 17.05 2.54
C GLN A 166 8.46 17.56 2.86
N THR A 167 8.55 18.66 3.59
CA THR A 167 9.81 19.24 4.05
C THR A 167 9.85 19.20 5.57
N PHE A 168 10.96 18.74 6.14
CA PHE A 168 11.19 18.63 7.57
C PHE A 168 12.42 19.45 7.96
N GLY A 169 12.21 20.58 8.62
CA GLY A 169 13.30 21.53 8.89
C GLY A 169 13.89 22.10 7.60
N LYS A 170 15.16 22.55 7.65
CA LYS A 170 15.80 23.23 6.49
C LYS A 170 16.33 22.25 5.42
N ASP A 171 16.84 21.10 5.82
CA ASP A 171 17.70 20.27 4.93
C ASP A 171 17.14 18.86 4.62
N ARG A 172 15.96 18.52 5.14
CA ARG A 172 15.36 17.19 4.94
C ARG A 172 14.08 17.30 4.12
N VAL A 173 14.09 16.65 2.96
CA VAL A 173 12.94 16.55 2.07
C VAL A 173 12.53 15.09 1.97
N GLN A 174 11.24 14.81 1.94
CA GLN A 174 10.70 13.49 1.66
C GLN A 174 9.75 13.58 0.47
N ILE A 175 9.94 12.71 -0.52
CA ILE A 175 9.02 12.55 -1.64
C ILE A 175 8.35 11.18 -1.51
N ASN A 176 7.07 11.20 -1.14
CA ASN A 176 6.25 10.01 -1.08
C ASN A 176 5.80 9.63 -2.50
N CYS A 177 6.21 8.45 -2.95
CA CYS A 177 5.96 7.87 -4.25
C CYS A 177 4.91 6.75 -4.11
N PHE A 178 3.74 6.89 -4.73
CA PHE A 178 2.66 5.91 -4.60
C PHE A 178 2.50 5.04 -5.84
N GLY A 179 2.10 3.78 -5.65
CA GLY A 179 1.86 2.83 -6.74
C GLY A 179 3.13 2.21 -7.31
N VAL A 180 4.23 2.21 -6.54
CA VAL A 180 5.50 1.61 -6.97
C VAL A 180 5.44 0.11 -6.72
N GLU A 181 5.46 -0.72 -7.76
CA GLU A 181 5.49 -2.18 -7.59
C GLU A 181 6.77 -2.62 -6.87
N TYR A 182 6.60 -3.31 -5.74
CA TYR A 182 7.68 -3.89 -4.96
C TYR A 182 7.17 -5.10 -4.17
N ALA A 183 7.89 -6.22 -4.27
CA ALA A 183 7.57 -7.47 -3.60
C ALA A 183 6.10 -7.91 -3.80
N GLY A 184 5.63 -7.89 -5.04
CA GLY A 184 4.33 -8.43 -5.43
C GLY A 184 3.13 -7.51 -5.20
N PHE A 185 3.32 -6.24 -4.86
CA PHE A 185 2.21 -5.29 -4.70
C PHE A 185 2.65 -3.83 -4.94
N PRO A 186 1.77 -2.93 -5.43
CA PRO A 186 2.06 -1.50 -5.53
C PRO A 186 2.12 -0.83 -4.15
N ARG A 187 3.26 -0.20 -3.81
CA ARG A 187 3.55 0.36 -2.49
C ARG A 187 3.57 1.88 -2.48
N LYS A 188 3.50 2.43 -1.27
CA LYS A 188 4.09 3.73 -0.96
C LYS A 188 5.58 3.54 -0.68
N VAL A 189 6.42 4.31 -1.36
CA VAL A 189 7.86 4.44 -1.08
C VAL A 189 8.15 5.87 -0.65
N GLU A 190 8.71 6.05 0.53
CA GLU A 190 9.14 7.35 1.04
C GLU A 190 10.61 7.56 0.67
N ALA A 191 10.87 8.38 -0.34
CA ALA A 191 12.23 8.75 -0.73
C ALA A 191 12.72 9.92 0.13
N VAL A 192 13.68 9.66 1.03
CA VAL A 192 14.15 10.65 2.01
C VAL A 192 15.51 11.20 1.59
N PHE A 193 15.56 12.52 1.52
CA PHE A 193 16.71 13.31 1.12
C PHE A 193 17.27 14.06 2.33
N ASN A 194 18.58 14.08 2.46
CA ASN A 194 19.28 14.87 3.47
C ASN A 194 20.44 15.59 2.78
N LYS A 195 20.59 16.90 3.05
CA LYS A 195 21.55 17.77 2.37
C LYS A 195 21.46 17.62 0.85
N GLY A 196 20.23 17.59 0.34
CA GLY A 196 19.94 17.50 -1.09
C GLY A 196 20.27 16.17 -1.76
N LYS A 197 20.49 15.07 -1.02
CA LYS A 197 20.79 13.75 -1.60
C LYS A 197 19.88 12.65 -1.07
N LEU A 198 19.34 11.81 -1.97
CA LEU A 198 18.62 10.61 -1.59
C LEU A 198 19.57 9.68 -0.84
N TYR A 199 19.22 9.32 0.39
CA TYR A 199 20.04 8.43 1.23
C TYR A 199 19.24 7.30 1.85
N LEU A 200 17.90 7.38 1.82
CA LEU A 200 17.03 6.42 2.48
C LEU A 200 15.71 6.27 1.74
N LEU A 201 15.21 5.03 1.71
CA LEU A 201 13.87 4.67 1.28
C LEU A 201 13.15 3.94 2.42
N TRP A 202 11.92 4.33 2.73
CA TRP A 202 10.96 3.49 3.46
C TRP A 202 9.94 2.92 2.48
N ILE A 203 9.87 1.59 2.37
CA ILE A 203 8.88 0.91 1.54
C ILE A 203 7.84 0.30 2.47
N LEU A 204 6.61 0.81 2.45
CA LEU A 204 5.60 0.43 3.42
C LEU A 204 4.99 -0.93 3.04
N THR A 205 4.92 -1.83 4.01
CA THR A 205 4.36 -3.19 3.89
C THR A 205 3.32 -3.44 4.98
N ALA A 206 2.73 -4.63 5.02
CA ALA A 206 1.84 -5.08 6.08
C ALA A 206 2.44 -6.23 6.88
N LYS A 207 1.92 -6.44 8.09
CA LYS A 207 2.37 -7.52 8.96
C LYS A 207 2.01 -8.89 8.41
N GLN A 208 0.83 -9.00 7.80
CA GLN A 208 0.23 -10.25 7.32
C GLN A 208 1.04 -10.87 6.17
N GLU A 209 1.71 -10.04 5.38
CA GLU A 209 2.57 -10.46 4.26
C GLU A 209 4.07 -10.49 4.59
N GLU A 210 4.47 -10.25 5.85
CA GLU A 210 5.88 -10.13 6.24
C GLU A 210 6.71 -11.30 5.73
N ASP A 211 6.18 -12.52 5.80
CA ASP A 211 6.88 -13.69 5.28
C ASP A 211 7.04 -13.68 3.76
N ARG A 212 6.02 -13.26 2.99
CA ARG A 212 6.17 -13.11 1.53
C ARG A 212 7.24 -12.08 1.18
N VAL A 213 7.28 -10.96 1.90
CA VAL A 213 8.31 -9.92 1.72
C VAL A 213 9.69 -10.46 2.10
N ARG A 214 9.81 -11.17 3.22
CA ARG A 214 11.05 -11.85 3.64
C ARG A 214 11.54 -12.83 2.57
N GLN A 215 10.68 -13.70 2.06
CA GLN A 215 11.07 -14.65 1.02
C GLN A 215 11.51 -13.94 -0.27
N ALA A 216 10.84 -12.85 -0.64
CA ALA A 216 11.24 -12.04 -1.78
C ALA A 216 12.62 -11.37 -1.57
N LEU A 217 12.90 -10.88 -0.36
CA LEU A 217 14.22 -10.36 0.02
C LEU A 217 15.30 -11.44 -0.01
N ILE A 218 15.04 -12.62 0.57
CA ILE A 218 15.97 -13.75 0.56
C ILE A 218 16.30 -14.16 -0.87
N LYS A 219 15.29 -14.26 -1.73
CA LYS A 219 15.47 -14.57 -3.15
C LYS A 219 16.31 -13.51 -3.87
N THR A 220 16.23 -12.25 -3.46
CA THR A 220 16.90 -11.12 -4.13
C THR A 220 18.33 -10.91 -3.63
N TYR A 221 18.56 -11.05 -2.32
CA TYR A 221 19.78 -10.60 -1.64
C TYR A 221 20.49 -11.70 -0.83
N GLY A 222 19.95 -12.92 -0.81
CA GLY A 222 20.45 -14.03 0.02
C GLY A 222 19.89 -14.00 1.45
N LYS A 223 20.37 -14.91 2.30
CA LYS A 223 19.94 -15.01 3.71
C LYS A 223 20.28 -13.74 4.48
N ALA A 224 19.51 -13.46 5.54
CA ALA A 224 19.80 -12.34 6.43
C ALA A 224 21.18 -12.51 7.07
N ILE A 225 21.98 -11.44 7.07
CA ILE A 225 23.32 -11.38 7.70
C ILE A 225 23.24 -10.96 9.18
N TYR A 226 22.09 -10.45 9.60
CA TYR A 226 21.77 -10.14 10.99
C TYR A 226 20.25 -10.23 11.18
N GLN A 227 19.84 -10.72 12.35
CA GLN A 227 18.44 -10.81 12.74
C GLN A 227 18.28 -10.60 14.25
N ASP A 228 17.26 -9.85 14.64
CA ASP A 228 16.76 -9.78 16.01
C ASP A 228 15.22 -9.79 16.02
N GLN A 229 14.58 -9.40 17.13
CA GLN A 229 13.12 -9.38 17.24
C GLN A 229 12.45 -8.37 16.29
N ASN A 230 13.12 -7.27 15.96
CA ASN A 230 12.57 -6.15 15.19
C ASN A 230 13.10 -6.09 13.76
N TRP A 231 14.26 -6.68 13.47
CA TRP A 231 14.95 -6.50 12.19
C TRP A 231 15.48 -7.80 11.60
N GLU A 232 15.46 -7.85 10.27
CA GLU A 232 16.26 -8.77 9.45
C GLU A 232 17.03 -7.94 8.42
N VAL A 233 18.34 -8.17 8.31
CA VAL A 233 19.26 -7.32 7.55
C VAL A 233 19.88 -8.12 6.41
N PHE A 234 19.95 -7.52 5.23
CA PHE A 234 20.39 -8.11 3.97
C PHE A 234 21.36 -7.17 3.26
N ASN A 235 22.02 -7.67 2.21
CA ASN A 235 22.79 -6.87 1.25
C ASN A 235 23.75 -5.87 1.91
N ASP A 236 24.71 -6.37 2.69
CA ASP A 236 25.74 -5.58 3.38
C ASP A 236 25.17 -4.40 4.18
N TRP A 237 24.10 -4.66 4.94
CA TRP A 237 23.41 -3.69 5.79
C TRP A 237 22.65 -2.58 5.05
N GLN A 238 22.53 -2.66 3.71
CA GLN A 238 21.81 -1.67 2.94
C GLN A 238 20.30 -1.91 2.88
N VAL A 239 19.84 -3.14 3.12
CA VAL A 239 18.42 -3.51 3.03
C VAL A 239 17.99 -4.18 4.33
N MET A 240 16.91 -3.70 4.93
CA MET A 240 16.48 -4.15 6.26
C MET A 240 14.96 -4.30 6.30
N LEU A 241 14.47 -5.48 6.63
CA LEU A 241 13.06 -5.74 6.93
C LEU A 241 12.78 -5.40 8.39
N ARG A 242 11.85 -4.48 8.62
CA ARG A 242 11.36 -4.07 9.93
C ARG A 242 10.09 -4.83 10.29
N LYS A 243 10.05 -5.45 11.47
CA LYS A 243 8.99 -6.37 11.91
C LYS A 243 8.00 -5.79 12.92
N ASP A 244 8.39 -4.76 13.68
CA ASP A 244 7.55 -4.04 14.64
C ASP A 244 6.65 -3.00 13.94
N LYS A 245 7.20 -2.32 12.93
CA LYS A 245 6.44 -1.50 11.98
C LYS A 245 6.72 -2.06 10.58
N PRO A 246 5.74 -2.75 9.95
CA PRO A 246 5.99 -3.50 8.72
C PRO A 246 6.45 -2.60 7.57
N GLU A 247 7.76 -2.57 7.34
CA GLU A 247 8.43 -1.70 6.37
C GLU A 247 9.72 -2.36 5.90
N VAL A 248 10.14 -2.07 4.66
CA VAL A 248 11.51 -2.33 4.21
C VAL A 248 12.26 -1.02 4.14
N LEU A 249 13.35 -0.94 4.89
CA LEU A 249 14.29 0.17 4.88
C LEU A 249 15.42 -0.13 3.89
N VAL A 250 15.73 0.84 3.03
CA VAL A 250 16.89 0.78 2.14
C VAL A 250 17.72 2.03 2.31
N ILE A 251 19.03 1.87 2.54
CA ILE A 251 19.94 2.99 2.78
C ILE A 251 21.09 3.04 1.78
N SER A 252 21.60 4.25 1.56
CA SER A 252 22.83 4.46 0.81
C SER A 252 24.04 3.89 1.56
N LYS A 253 25.06 3.48 0.80
CA LYS A 253 26.25 2.79 1.33
C LYS A 253 26.99 3.62 2.40
N ASP A 254 27.02 4.95 2.26
CA ASP A 254 27.64 5.87 3.23
C ASP A 254 26.92 5.91 4.59
N LYS A 255 25.66 5.45 4.65
CA LYS A 255 24.86 5.43 5.88
C LYS A 255 24.90 4.10 6.63
N VAL A 256 25.48 3.07 6.02
CA VAL A 256 25.62 1.74 6.65
C VAL A 256 26.31 1.81 8.01
N PRO A 257 27.47 2.48 8.20
CA PRO A 257 28.14 2.48 9.50
C PRO A 257 27.27 3.06 10.64
N GLU A 258 26.54 4.13 10.35
CA GLU A 258 25.65 4.80 11.30
C GLU A 258 24.48 3.89 11.71
N TYR A 259 23.78 3.31 10.73
CA TYR A 259 22.61 2.46 10.99
C TYR A 259 22.99 1.15 11.66
N LYS A 260 24.10 0.52 11.22
CA LYS A 260 24.65 -0.68 11.84
C LYS A 260 24.95 -0.46 13.31
N LYS A 261 25.64 0.64 13.65
CA LYS A 261 25.94 1.01 15.04
C LYS A 261 24.67 1.14 15.87
N ARG A 262 23.69 1.92 15.38
CA ARG A 262 22.41 2.14 16.07
C ARG A 262 21.65 0.85 16.36
N LEU A 263 21.55 -0.06 15.38
CA LEU A 263 20.87 -1.34 15.53
C LEU A 263 21.56 -2.24 16.57
N LEU A 264 22.90 -2.32 16.53
CA LEU A 264 23.66 -3.15 17.46
C LEU A 264 23.68 -2.59 18.89
N GLU A 265 23.61 -1.27 19.05
CA GLU A 265 23.54 -0.61 20.37
C GLU A 265 22.15 -0.65 21.00
N ALA A 266 21.08 -0.59 20.19
CA ALA A 266 19.70 -0.69 20.68
C ALA A 266 19.42 -2.03 21.39
N LYS A 267 20.18 -3.08 21.08
CA LYS A 267 20.09 -4.40 21.74
C LYS A 267 20.66 -4.43 23.17
N LYS A 268 21.47 -3.45 23.55
CA LYS A 268 22.11 -3.40 24.88
C LYS A 268 21.23 -2.75 25.96
N LYS A 269 20.04 -2.28 25.59
CA LYS A 269 19.03 -1.71 26.48
C LYS A 269 17.85 -2.65 26.57
#